data_AF-A0A145P8C2-F1
#
_entry.id   AF-A0A145P8C2-F1
#
_cell.length_a   1.000
_cell.length_b   1.000
_cell.length_c   1.000
_cell.angle_alpha   90.00
_cell.angle_beta   90.00
_cell.angle_gamma   90.00
#
_symmetry.space_group_name_H-M   'P 1'
#
loop_
_entity.id
_entity.type
_entity.pdbx_description
1 polymer ?
#
loop_
_entity_poly.entity_id
_entity_poly.type
_entity_poly.pdbx_seq_one_letter_code
_entity_poly.pdbx_strand_id
1 'polypeptide(L)' 'WYADFIKGEGVMPLPPFADPFTYPGHYEQAVGSQGVCKGNLATSIKAYKNPEEKI' A
#
# COMPACT_ATOMS: atom_id res chain seq x y z
N TRP A 1 -4.99 -10.61 -1.69
CA TRP A 1 -5.21 -9.67 -0.58
C TRP A 1 -4.67 -8.30 -0.96
N TYR A 2 -5.33 -7.21 -0.59
CA TYR A 2 -4.78 -5.86 -0.68
C TYR A 2 -5.11 -5.05 0.59
N ALA A 3 -4.29 -4.05 0.91
CA ALA A 3 -4.58 -3.12 2.00
C ALA A 3 -5.53 -2.03 1.50
N ASP A 4 -6.74 -1.97 2.05
CA ASP A 4 -7.66 -0.85 1.84
C ASP A 4 -7.37 0.22 2.89
N PHE A 5 -6.58 1.22 2.51
CA PHE A 5 -6.18 2.31 3.40
C PHE A 5 -7.33 3.24 3.79
N ILE A 6 -8.44 3.25 3.05
CA ILE A 6 -9.63 4.05 3.39
C ILE A 6 -10.40 3.34 4.50
N LYS A 7 -10.57 2.02 4.38
CA LYS A 7 -11.29 1.22 5.37
C LYS A 7 -10.46 0.82 6.58
N GLY A 8 -9.14 0.92 6.49
CA GLY A 8 -8.28 0.55 7.61
C GLY A 8 -8.04 -0.96 7.73
N GLU A 9 -8.23 -1.73 6.66
CA GLU A 9 -8.24 -3.19 6.74
C GLU A 9 -7.61 -3.88 5.53
N GLY A 10 -7.38 -5.18 5.71
CA GLY A 10 -6.95 -6.07 4.66
C GLY A 10 -8.11 -6.73 3.93
N VAL A 11 -8.25 -6.49 2.63
CA VAL A 11 -9.34 -7.03 1.82
C VAL A 11 -8.90 -8.25 1.03
N MET A 12 -9.73 -9.29 1.08
CA MET A 12 -9.60 -10.48 0.22
C MET A 12 -10.46 -10.34 -1.04
N PRO A 13 -9.86 -10.19 -2.22
CA PRO A 13 -10.60 -9.99 -3.47
C PRO A 13 -11.08 -11.32 -4.08
N LEU A 14 -10.90 -12.45 -3.38
CA LEU A 14 -11.31 -13.75 -3.89
C LEU A 14 -12.84 -13.87 -3.88
N PRO A 15 -13.43 -14.60 -4.84
CA PRO A 15 -14.84 -14.94 -4.81
C PRO A 15 -15.23 -15.74 -3.55
N PRO A 16 -16.50 -15.72 -3.12
CA PRO A 16 -16.94 -16.36 -1.87
C PRO A 16 -16.85 -17.90 -1.87
N PHE A 17 -16.65 -18.52 -3.04
CA PHE A 17 -16.47 -19.96 -3.17
C PHE A 17 -15.01 -20.43 -3.02
N ALA A 18 -14.05 -19.50 -3.03
CA ALA A 18 -12.64 -19.82 -2.85
C ALA A 18 -12.25 -19.71 -1.38
N ASP A 19 -11.32 -20.55 -0.94
CA ASP A 19 -10.82 -20.49 0.44
C ASP A 19 -10.08 -19.16 0.68
N PRO A 20 -10.57 -18.32 1.62
CA PRO A 20 -9.90 -17.07 1.92
C PRO A 20 -8.63 -17.32 2.73
N PHE A 21 -7.68 -16.41 2.60
CA PHE A 21 -6.47 -16.37 3.43
C PHE A 21 -6.28 -14.96 3.97
N THR A 22 -5.62 -14.84 5.10
CA THR A 22 -5.18 -13.55 5.64
C THR A 22 -3.86 -13.75 6.35
N TYR A 23 -3.16 -12.65 6.59
CA TYR A 23 -1.86 -12.64 7.24
C TYR A 23 -1.91 -11.66 8.41
N PRO A 24 -1.94 -12.14 9.66
CA PRO A 24 -1.90 -11.26 10.83
C PRO A 24 -0.69 -10.31 10.76
N GLY A 25 -0.92 -9.02 11.05
CA GLY A 25 0.13 -7.99 11.03
C GLY A 25 0.44 -7.40 9.65
N HIS A 26 -0.07 -7.97 8.55
CA HIS A 26 0.26 -7.47 7.21
C HIS A 26 -0.38 -6.11 6.90
N TYR A 27 -1.52 -5.77 7.50
CA TYR A 27 -2.12 -4.45 7.32
C TYR A 27 -1.23 -3.36 7.95
N GLU A 28 -0.79 -3.57 9.18
CA GLU A 28 0.11 -2.67 9.90
C GLU A 28 1.46 -2.55 9.18
N GLN A 29 1.97 -3.67 8.66
CA GLN A 29 3.16 -3.66 7.80
C GLN A 29 2.92 -2.82 6.53
N ALA A 30 1.76 -2.95 5.88
CA ALA A 30 1.43 -2.19 4.68
C ALA A 30 1.34 -0.67 4.97
N VAL A 31 0.81 -0.27 6.13
CA VAL A 31 0.84 1.13 6.59
C VAL A 31 2.28 1.62 6.74
N GLY A 32 3.15 0.83 7.36
CA GLY A 32 4.58 1.13 7.47
C GLY A 32 5.25 1.26 6.09
N SER A 33 5.01 0.32 5.19
CA SER A 33 5.54 0.35 3.81
C SER A 33 5.02 1.54 3.00
N GLN A 34 3.76 1.97 3.21
CA GLN A 34 3.23 3.18 2.58
C GLN A 34 4.01 4.43 3.01
N GLY A 35 4.35 4.54 4.31
CA GLY A 35 5.20 5.61 4.83
C GLY A 35 6.59 5.63 4.18
N VAL A 36 7.24 4.46 4.09
CA VAL A 36 8.54 4.31 3.41
C VAL A 36 8.44 4.70 1.93
N CYS A 37 7.39 4.27 1.23
CA CYS A 37 7.18 4.59 -0.18
C CYS A 37 7.08 6.12 -0.41
N LYS A 38 6.32 6.83 0.44
CA LYS A 38 6.24 8.31 0.39
C LYS A 38 7.60 8.96 0.60
N GLY A 39 8.39 8.48 1.57
CA GLY A 39 9.76 8.97 1.81
C GLY A 39 10.70 8.75 0.63
N ASN A 40 10.65 7.56 0.02
CA ASN A 40 11.44 7.22 -1.16
C ASN A 40 11.04 8.07 -2.37
N LEU A 41 9.74 8.31 -2.56
CA LEU A 41 9.23 9.15 -3.64
C LEU A 41 9.72 10.60 -3.48
N ALA A 42 9.60 11.18 -2.28
CA ALA A 42 10.10 12.52 -1.99
C ALA A 42 11.61 12.65 -2.24
N THR A 43 12.38 11.63 -1.84
CA THR A 43 13.83 11.56 -2.08
C THR A 43 14.13 11.53 -3.58
N SER A 44 13.41 10.71 -4.32
CA SER A 44 13.59 10.54 -5.77
C SER A 44 13.22 11.80 -6.56
N ILE A 45 12.10 12.46 -6.22
CA ILE A 45 11.69 13.75 -6.79
C ILE A 45 12.81 14.78 -6.65
N LYS A 46 13.40 14.87 -5.45
CA LYS A 46 14.51 15.79 -5.17
C LYS A 46 15.77 15.43 -5.96
N ALA A 47 16.15 14.15 -5.99
CA ALA A 47 17.39 13.69 -6.63
C ALA A 47 17.33 13.82 -8.16
N TYR A 48 16.21 13.45 -8.77
CA TYR A 48 16.06 13.39 -10.22
C TYR A 48 15.44 14.64 -10.84
N LYS A 49 15.10 15.66 -10.02
CA LYS A 49 14.35 16.84 -10.47
C LYS A 49 13.08 16.45 -11.24
N ASN A 50 12.44 15.37 -10.79
CA ASN A 50 11.27 14.80 -11.45
C ASN A 50 10.03 15.48 -10.86
N PRO A 51 9.46 16.52 -11.50
CA PRO A 51 8.29 17.20 -10.96
C PRO A 51 7.13 16.20 -10.80
N GLU A 52 6.23 16.48 -9.86
CA GLU A 52 5.06 15.63 -9.63
C GLU A 52 4.28 15.43 -10.93
N GLU A 53 3.89 14.18 -11.20
CA GLU A 53 3.03 13.84 -12.31
C GLU A 53 1.66 14.47 -12.08
N LYS A 54 1.17 15.25 -13.06
CA LYS A 54 -0.14 15.88 -12.98
C LYS A 54 -1.19 14.84 -13.38
N ILE A 55 -1.94 14.34 -12.40
CA ILE A 55 -3.08 13.43 -12.58
C ILE A 55 -4.37 14.24 -12.74
#